data_AF-A0A972XX35-F1
#
_entry.id   AF-A0A972XX35-F1
#
_cell.length_a   1.000
_cell.length_b   1.000
_cell.length_c   1.000
_cell.angle_alpha   90.00
_cell.angle_beta   90.00
_cell.angle_gamma   90.00
#
_symmetry.space_group_name_H-M   'P 1'
#
loop_
_entity.id
_entity.type
_entity.pdbx_description
1 polymer ?
#
loop_
_entity_poly.entity_id
_entity_poly.type
_entity_poly.pdbx_seq_one_letter_code
_entity_poly.pdbx_strand_id
1 'polypeptide(L)'
;MCVGIPMQLVSVNGLEAHATDGFNYYTIDLMLIGPQFAGTWVLTFLGCAREVLTEANALKIQEAVRALQNIMSGNDTLHDAFADLETRGPQLPSHLQTVLDAGETTG
;
A
#
# COMPACT_ATOMS: atom_id res chain seq x y z
N MET A 1 -9.32 8.38 5.06
CA MET A 1 -9.16 7.02 4.53
C MET A 1 -8.19 6.27 5.43
N CYS A 2 -8.57 5.12 6.00
CA CYS A 2 -7.78 4.40 7.00
C CYS A 2 -6.98 3.26 6.36
N VAL A 3 -6.01 3.59 5.49
CA VAL A 3 -5.12 2.60 4.84
C VAL A 3 -3.74 2.65 5.51
N GLY A 4 -3.03 1.53 5.53
CA GLY A 4 -1.66 1.49 6.01
C GLY A 4 -0.71 2.24 5.07
N ILE A 5 0.22 3.02 5.63
CA ILE A 5 1.18 3.82 4.86
C ILE A 5 2.57 3.24 5.04
N PRO A 6 3.26 2.81 3.95
CA PRO A 6 4.64 2.37 4.02
C PRO A 6 5.53 3.57 4.33
N MET A 7 6.40 3.43 5.32
CA MET A 7 7.36 4.45 5.72
C MET A 7 8.75 3.85 5.90
N GLN A 8 9.78 4.63 5.59
CA GLN A 8 11.16 4.27 5.90
C GLN A 8 11.57 4.91 7.22
N LEU A 9 12.16 4.12 8.12
CA LEU A 9 12.70 4.64 9.38
C LEU A 9 13.98 5.44 9.09
N VAL A 10 14.02 6.69 9.55
CA VAL A 10 15.13 7.63 9.36
C VAL A 10 16.05 7.62 10.57
N SER A 11 15.47 7.51 11.76
CA SER A 11 16.21 7.29 13.01
C SER A 11 15.35 6.50 13.99
N VAL A 12 16.00 5.78 14.91
CA VAL A 12 15.34 4.93 15.91
C VAL A 12 15.96 5.20 17.28
N ASN A 13 15.11 5.45 18.28
CA ASN A 13 15.46 5.60 19.68
C ASN A 13 14.64 4.60 20.52
N GLY A 14 15.20 3.41 20.75
CA GLY A 14 14.50 2.33 21.43
C GLY A 14 13.34 1.79 20.60
N LEU A 15 12.10 2.02 21.05
CA LEU A 15 10.87 1.61 20.35
C LEU A 15 10.12 2.78 19.71
N GLU A 16 10.71 3.98 19.72
CA GLU A 16 10.20 5.12 18.98
C GLU A 16 11.12 5.37 17.77
N ALA A 17 10.53 5.61 16.60
CA ALA A 17 11.28 5.95 15.40
C ALA A 17 10.75 7.21 14.73
N HIS A 18 11.65 7.99 14.15
CA HIS A 18 11.27 8.97 13.13
C HIS A 18 11.28 8.28 11.78
N ALA A 19 10.19 8.40 11.04
CA ALA A 19 10.00 7.77 9.74
C ALA A 19 9.46 8.76 8.71
N THR A 20 9.61 8.45 7.43
CA THR A 20 9.08 9.26 6.33
C THR A 20 8.28 8.42 5.33
N ASP A 21 7.22 9.01 4.79
CA ASP A 21 6.47 8.50 3.63
C ASP A 21 6.99 9.06 2.29
N GLY A 22 8.11 9.79 2.32
CA GLY A 22 8.72 10.50 1.20
C GLY A 22 8.30 11.97 1.05
N PHE A 23 7.28 12.43 1.79
CA PHE A 23 6.84 13.83 1.78
C PHE A 23 6.92 14.48 3.16
N ASN A 24 6.49 13.74 4.17
CA ASN A 24 6.42 14.20 5.55
C ASN A 24 7.21 13.27 6.47
N TYR A 25 7.43 13.73 7.70
CA TYR A 25 8.05 12.96 8.77
C TYR A 25 7.06 12.71 9.90
N TYR A 26 7.15 11.52 10.49
CA TYR A 26 6.24 11.04 11.52
C TYR A 26 7.03 10.37 12.64
N THR A 27 6.51 10.46 13.86
CA THR A 27 6.96 9.62 14.98
C THR A 27 6.13 8.34 14.98
N ILE A 28 6.81 7.19 14.99
CA ILE A 28 6.21 5.88 14.85
C ILE A 28 6.60 5.00 16.05
N ASP A 29 5.58 4.40 16.66
CA ASP A 29 5.71 3.38 17.70
C ASP A 29 6.04 2.01 17.08
N LEU A 30 7.11 1.38 17.57
CA LEU A 30 7.61 0.08 17.13
C LEU A 30 7.24 -1.09 18.06
N MET A 31 6.52 -0.87 19.16
CA MET A 31 6.23 -1.88 20.20
C MET A 31 5.67 -3.19 19.64
N LEU A 32 4.87 -3.13 18.57
CA LEU A 32 4.26 -4.32 17.96
C LEU A 32 5.24 -5.17 17.14
N ILE A 33 6.32 -4.57 16.62
CA ILE A 33 7.31 -5.26 15.77
C ILE A 33 8.69 -5.37 16.43
N GLY A 34 8.83 -4.83 17.64
CA GLY A 34 10.09 -4.80 18.39
C GLY A 34 11.11 -3.80 17.82
N PRO A 35 12.33 -3.78 18.38
CA PRO A 35 13.38 -2.86 17.98
C PRO A 35 13.76 -3.00 16.50
N GLN A 36 13.94 -1.87 15.82
CA GLN A 36 14.31 -1.80 14.40
C GLN A 36 15.52 -0.86 14.20
N PHE A 37 16.01 -0.78 12.96
CA PHE A 37 17.13 0.07 12.57
C PHE A 37 16.70 1.15 11.59
N ALA A 38 17.48 2.22 11.50
CA ALA A 38 17.33 3.19 10.41
C ALA A 38 17.52 2.50 9.06
N GLY A 39 16.73 2.91 8.07
CA GLY A 39 16.64 2.29 6.74
C GLY A 39 15.58 1.21 6.62
N THR A 40 15.10 0.63 7.74
CA THR A 40 14.02 -0.37 7.71
C THR A 40 12.74 0.23 7.16
N TRP A 41 12.06 -0.50 6.28
CA TRP A 41 10.72 -0.17 5.81
C TRP A 41 9.67 -0.83 6.69
N VAL A 42 8.64 -0.07 7.06
CA VAL A 42 7.53 -0.57 7.88
C VAL A 42 6.19 -0.14 7.31
N LEU A 43 5.17 -1.00 7.44
CA LEU A 43 3.80 -0.60 7.22
C LEU A 43 3.25 0.05 8.49
N THR A 44 2.79 1.30 8.40
CA THR A 44 2.29 2.03 9.57
C THR A 44 0.78 2.21 9.52
N PHE A 45 0.15 2.24 10.70
CA PHE A 45 -1.27 2.54 10.85
C PHE A 45 -1.52 3.23 12.19
N LEU A 46 -2.14 4.42 12.15
CA LEU A 46 -2.43 5.24 13.35
C LEU A 46 -1.20 5.50 14.23
N GLY A 47 -0.03 5.75 13.63
CA GLY A 47 1.20 6.07 14.35
C GLY A 47 1.96 4.86 14.90
N CYS A 48 1.52 3.62 14.63
CA CYS A 48 2.23 2.41 15.02
C CYS A 48 2.69 1.61 13.79
N ALA A 49 3.87 1.01 13.85
CA ALA A 49 4.34 0.03 12.89
C ALA A 49 3.63 -1.32 13.11
N ARG A 50 3.14 -1.92 12.02
CA ARG A 50 2.39 -3.19 12.03
C ARG A 50 3.20 -4.36 11.47
N GLU A 51 4.06 -4.08 10.50
CA GLU A 51 4.81 -5.08 9.75
C GLU A 51 6.12 -4.47 9.25
N VAL A 52 7.19 -5.28 9.22
CA VAL A 52 8.44 -4.93 8.53
C VAL A 52 8.32 -5.36 7.07
N LEU A 53 8.57 -4.43 6.16
CA LEU A 53 8.49 -4.65 4.73
C LEU A 53 9.88 -4.80 4.11
N THR A 54 9.95 -5.54 3.01
CA THR A 54 11.04 -5.38 2.06
C THR A 54 10.91 -4.03 1.36
N GLU A 55 12.03 -3.45 0.92
CA GLU A 55 12.02 -2.19 0.16
C GLU A 55 11.13 -2.28 -1.09
N ALA A 56 11.24 -3.37 -1.85
CA ALA A 56 10.44 -3.60 -3.05
C ALA A 56 8.92 -3.58 -2.75
N ASN A 57 8.48 -4.23 -1.66
CA ASN A 57 7.07 -4.21 -1.26
C ASN A 57 6.64 -2.83 -0.77
N ALA A 58 7.50 -2.14 -0.01
CA ALA A 58 7.19 -0.80 0.48
C ALA A 58 7.00 0.21 -0.65
N LEU A 59 7.89 0.18 -1.66
CA LEU A 59 7.78 1.03 -2.85
C LEU A 59 6.51 0.71 -3.65
N LYS A 60 6.21 -0.57 -3.88
CA LYS A 60 4.99 -0.97 -4.59
C LYS A 60 3.71 -0.49 -3.88
N ILE A 61 3.64 -0.64 -2.55
CA ILE A 61 2.50 -0.13 -1.77
C ILE A 61 2.45 1.39 -1.83
N GLN A 62 3.61 2.07 -1.76
CA GLN A 62 3.69 3.53 -1.79
C GLN A 62 3.16 4.07 -3.12
N GLU A 63 3.53 3.47 -4.25
CA GLU A 63 3.01 3.79 -5.58
C GLU A 63 1.49 3.62 -5.66
N ALA A 64 0.98 2.47 -5.19
CA ALA A 64 -0.46 2.20 -5.18
C ALA A 64 -1.25 3.21 -4.33
N VAL A 65 -0.76 3.55 -3.14
CA VAL A 65 -1.40 4.54 -2.25
C VAL A 65 -1.37 5.94 -2.88
N ARG A 66 -0.25 6.34 -3.50
CA ARG A 66 -0.14 7.63 -4.20
C ARG A 66 -1.10 7.72 -5.38
N ALA A 67 -1.18 6.67 -6.19
CA ALA A 67 -2.12 6.62 -7.31
C ALA A 67 -3.57 6.77 -6.83
N LEU A 68 -3.95 6.08 -5.75
CA LEU A 68 -5.28 6.22 -5.16
C LEU A 68 -5.55 7.65 -4.65
N GLN A 69 -4.60 8.27 -3.96
CA GLN A 69 -4.70 9.66 -3.50
C GLN A 69 -4.86 10.66 -4.66
N ASN A 70 -4.14 10.45 -5.76
CA ASN A 70 -4.26 11.27 -6.96
C ASN A 70 -5.67 11.17 -7.56
N ILE A 71 -6.19 9.96 -7.75
CA ILE A 71 -7.54 9.72 -8.27
C ILE A 71 -8.60 10.37 -7.36
N MET A 72 -8.49 10.17 -6.05
CA MET A 72 -9.41 10.78 -5.08
C MET A 72 -9.35 12.31 -5.06
N SER A 73 -8.24 12.90 -5.49
CA SER A 73 -8.08 14.36 -5.62
C SER A 73 -8.63 14.91 -6.94
N GLY A 74 -9.22 14.06 -7.79
CA GLY A 74 -9.78 14.44 -9.09
C GLY A 74 -8.77 14.44 -10.24
N ASN A 75 -7.57 13.89 -10.03
CA ASN A 75 -6.57 13.74 -11.09
C ASN A 75 -6.75 12.38 -11.78
N ASP A 76 -6.93 12.38 -13.10
CA ASP A 76 -7.26 11.18 -13.90
C ASP A 76 -6.04 10.33 -14.27
N THR A 77 -4.87 10.58 -13.68
CA THR A 77 -3.64 9.86 -14.00
C THR A 77 -3.44 8.68 -13.05
N LEU A 78 -3.87 7.50 -13.48
CA LEU A 78 -3.31 6.22 -13.03
C LEU A 78 -1.88 6.14 -13.58
N HIS A 79 -0.92 6.73 -12.87
CA HIS A 79 0.48 6.70 -13.30
C HIS A 79 1.05 5.30 -13.06
N ASP A 80 1.01 4.37 -14.02
CA ASP A 80 1.59 3.00 -14.09
C ASP A 80 1.44 2.09 -12.85
N ALA A 81 0.88 2.58 -11.74
CA ALA A 81 0.87 1.96 -10.42
C ALA A 81 -0.01 0.70 -10.38
N PHE A 82 -0.91 0.59 -11.36
CA PHE A 82 -1.77 -0.55 -11.60
C PHE A 82 -1.68 -1.02 -13.05
N ALA A 83 -0.48 -0.99 -13.63
CA ALA A 83 -0.24 -1.44 -15.02
C ALA A 83 -0.78 -2.87 -15.27
N ASP A 84 -0.79 -3.72 -14.26
CA ASP A 84 -1.37 -5.07 -14.35
C ASP A 84 -2.90 -5.07 -14.50
N LEU A 85 -3.60 -4.11 -13.89
CA LEU A 85 -5.04 -3.92 -14.09
C LEU A 85 -5.34 -3.30 -15.46
N GLU A 86 -4.51 -2.36 -15.93
CA GLU A 86 -4.68 -1.74 -17.24
C GLU A 86 -4.44 -2.70 -18.40
N THR A 87 -3.44 -3.59 -18.27
CA THR A 87 -3.04 -4.50 -19.36
C THR A 87 -3.87 -5.76 -19.47
N ARG A 88 -4.41 -6.28 -18.36
CA ARG A 88 -5.06 -7.61 -18.32
C ARG A 88 -6.50 -7.57 -17.79
N GLY A 89 -6.81 -6.61 -16.92
CA GLY A 89 -8.09 -6.53 -16.22
C GLY A 89 -8.40 -7.74 -15.32
N PRO A 90 -9.48 -7.67 -14.52
CA PRO A 90 -10.00 -8.81 -13.79
C PRO A 90 -10.55 -9.87 -14.77
N GLN A 91 -10.24 -11.14 -14.51
CA GLN A 91 -10.73 -12.29 -15.29
C GLN A 91 -11.76 -13.06 -14.46
N LEU A 92 -12.86 -13.47 -15.07
CA LEU A 92 -13.86 -14.28 -14.38
C LEU A 92 -13.31 -15.71 -14.17
N PRO A 93 -13.55 -16.33 -13.00
CA PRO A 93 -13.34 -17.76 -12.85
C PRO A 93 -14.28 -18.53 -13.78
N SER A 94 -13.86 -19.74 -14.21
CA SER A 94 -14.55 -20.49 -15.27
C SER A 94 -16.05 -20.67 -15.06
N HIS A 95 -16.49 -20.94 -13.83
CA HIS A 95 -17.90 -21.10 -13.51
C HIS A 95 -18.72 -19.81 -13.67
N LEU A 96 -18.11 -18.63 -13.52
CA LEU A 96 -18.78 -17.33 -13.78
C LEU A 96 -18.69 -16.93 -15.25
N GLN A 97 -17.61 -17.30 -15.94
CA GLN A 97 -17.48 -17.06 -17.38
C GLN A 97 -18.58 -17.80 -18.16
N THR A 98 -18.87 -19.05 -17.79
CA THR A 98 -19.96 -19.83 -18.41
C THR A 98 -21.34 -19.16 -18.22
N VAL A 99 -21.59 -18.55 -17.06
CA VAL A 99 -22.86 -17.85 -16.77
C VAL A 99 -22.98 -16.57 -17.61
N LEU A 100 -21.88 -15.81 -17.72
CA LEU A 100 -21.83 -14.63 -18.57
C LEU A 100 -22.04 -14.99 -20.06
N ASP A 101 -21.37 -16.05 -20.53
CA ASP A 101 -21.48 -16.54 -21.91
C ASP A 101 -22.91 -17.04 -22.22
N ALA A 102 -23.63 -17.55 -21.22
CA ALA A 102 -25.03 -17.93 -21.32
C ALA A 102 -26.01 -16.73 -21.32
N GLY A 103 -25.52 -15.51 -21.12
CA GLY A 103 -26.32 -14.28 -21.13
C GLY A 103 -27.12 -14.05 -19.83
N GLU A 104 -26.82 -14.79 -18.76
CA GLU A 104 -27.50 -14.62 -17.48
C GLU A 104 -26.76 -13.57 -16.62
N THR A 105 -27.45 -12.47 -16.32
CA THR A 105 -26.87 -11.34 -15.56
C THR A 105 -27.16 -11.40 -14.06
N THR A 106 -27.83 -12.45 -13.60
CA THR A 106 -28.27 -12.65 -12.21
C THR A 106 -28.34 -14.15 -11.93
N GLY A 107 -27.66 -14.59 -10.86
CA GLY A 107 -27.81 -15.94 -10.30
C GLY A 107 -28.93 -16.05 -9.27
#